data_AF-A0A1F7BN15-F1
#
_entry.id   AF-A0A1F7BN15-F1
#
_cell.length_a   1.000
_cell.length_b   1.000
_cell.length_c   1.000
_cell.angle_alpha   90.00
_cell.angle_beta   90.00
_cell.angle_gamma   90.00
#
_symmetry.space_group_name_H-M   'P 1'
#
loop_
_entity.id
_entity.type
_entity.pdbx_description
1 polymer ?
#
loop_
_entity_poly.entity_id
_entity_poly.type
_entity_poly.pdbx_seq_one_letter_code
_entity_poly.pdbx_strand_id
1 'polypeptide(L)'
;MADIHGCDVTILRPQETSWYTFLKNPEKYNAFINDWLDYFRSEVEDIAHTHAIPLHIYDHQLTDILPDHRNTRWIKESDVLTLVDPEAHAVEYIEKHMRNNPVMRTVIGFSSVEERDRLLEFFARYQVPLFTKQECTVARILTIQLQEEDRMRAIATKALLYPN
;
A
#
# COMPACT_ATOMS: atom_id res chain seq x y z
N MET A 1 -15.66 -17.98 -20.91
CA MET A 1 -15.81 -17.57 -19.51
C MET A 1 -14.67 -16.62 -19.25
N ALA A 2 -14.94 -15.37 -18.87
CA ALA A 2 -13.88 -14.43 -18.53
C ALA A 2 -13.12 -15.01 -17.34
N ASP A 3 -11.81 -15.13 -17.48
CA ASP A 3 -10.92 -15.54 -16.42
C ASP A 3 -11.20 -14.61 -15.24
N ILE A 4 -11.71 -15.15 -14.12
CA ILE A 4 -11.88 -14.34 -12.91
C ILE A 4 -10.46 -14.22 -12.35
N HIS A 5 -9.69 -13.29 -12.90
CA HIS A 5 -8.36 -12.97 -12.42
C HIS A 5 -8.50 -12.56 -10.95
N GLY A 6 -7.99 -13.40 -10.04
CA GLY A 6 -7.97 -13.09 -8.62
C GLY A 6 -7.18 -11.81 -8.35
N CYS A 7 -7.55 -11.08 -7.31
CA CYS A 7 -6.82 -9.92 -6.83
C CYS A 7 -5.84 -10.37 -5.75
N ASP A 8 -4.56 -10.16 -6.00
CA ASP A 8 -3.50 -10.32 -5.02
C ASP A 8 -3.34 -8.97 -4.28
N VAL A 9 -3.39 -8.98 -2.96
CA VAL A 9 -3.17 -7.82 -2.09
C VAL A 9 -1.94 -8.08 -1.25
N THR A 10 -0.94 -7.23 -1.37
CA THR A 10 0.32 -7.34 -0.66
C THR A 10 0.40 -6.23 0.37
N ILE A 11 0.43 -6.57 1.65
CA ILE A 11 0.56 -5.63 2.76
C ILE A 11 2.05 -5.59 3.15
N LEU A 12 2.66 -4.41 3.07
CA LEU A 12 4.00 -4.15 3.57
C LEU A 12 3.91 -3.39 4.89
N ARG A 13 4.35 -4.04 5.96
CA ARG A 13 4.38 -3.50 7.31
C ARG A 13 5.66 -2.70 7.50
N PRO A 14 5.61 -1.51 8.13
CA PRO A 14 6.81 -0.76 8.48
C PRO A 14 7.66 -1.60 9.44
N GLN A 15 8.99 -1.45 9.38
CA GLN A 15 9.93 -2.20 10.23
C GLN A 15 9.44 -2.24 11.68
N GLU A 16 9.53 -3.39 12.34
CA GLU A 16 9.22 -3.45 13.76
C GLU A 16 10.13 -2.48 14.51
N THR A 17 9.56 -1.37 14.93
CA THR A 17 10.30 -0.27 15.53
C THR A 17 10.51 -0.45 17.02
N SER A 18 10.18 -1.64 17.57
CA SER A 18 10.48 -2.03 18.95
C SER A 18 11.94 -1.76 19.33
N TRP A 19 12.83 -1.63 18.34
CA TRP A 19 14.23 -1.31 18.51
C TRP A 19 14.68 0.12 18.09
N TYR A 20 13.95 0.85 17.23
CA TYR A 20 14.53 2.00 16.50
C TYR A 20 13.81 3.37 16.57
N THR A 21 12.56 3.52 17.01
CA THR A 21 11.94 4.87 17.12
C THR A 21 11.58 5.32 18.54
N PHE A 22 12.05 6.53 18.86
CA PHE A 22 11.78 7.32 20.04
C PHE A 22 10.27 7.61 20.20
N LEU A 23 9.64 7.16 21.32
CA LEU A 23 8.51 7.81 22.02
C LEU A 23 8.03 6.98 23.23
N LYS A 24 8.89 6.71 24.23
CA LYS A 24 8.56 6.15 25.57
C LYS A 24 7.78 4.81 25.66
N ASN A 25 7.14 4.29 24.61
CA ASN A 25 6.27 3.09 24.61
C ASN A 25 6.21 2.42 23.22
N PRO A 26 7.29 1.77 22.75
CA PRO A 26 7.34 1.06 21.46
C PRO A 26 6.22 0.02 21.30
N GLU A 27 5.83 -0.67 22.37
CA GLU A 27 4.72 -1.65 22.38
C GLU A 27 3.40 -1.03 21.91
N LYS A 28 3.16 0.26 22.22
CA LYS A 28 1.93 0.96 21.82
C LYS A 28 1.91 1.31 20.33
N TYR A 29 3.07 1.59 19.74
CA TYR A 29 3.17 1.89 18.31
C TYR A 29 2.95 0.63 17.49
N ASN A 30 3.64 -0.47 17.82
CA ASN A 30 3.45 -1.75 17.13
C ASN A 30 2.01 -2.27 17.29
N ALA A 31 1.42 -2.13 18.49
CA ALA A 31 0.01 -2.47 18.69
C ALA A 31 -0.91 -1.63 17.81
N PHE A 32 -0.71 -0.30 17.75
CA PHE A 32 -1.50 0.59 16.90
C PHE A 32 -1.40 0.22 15.41
N ILE A 33 -0.18 -0.05 14.91
CA ILE A 33 0.02 -0.47 13.52
C ILE A 33 -0.65 -1.82 13.26
N ASN A 34 -0.58 -2.77 14.19
CA ASN A 34 -1.24 -4.07 14.06
C ASN A 34 -2.76 -3.95 14.03
N ASP A 35 -3.34 -3.17 14.95
CA ASP A 35 -4.78 -2.93 15.01
C ASP A 35 -5.28 -2.33 13.68
N TRP A 36 -4.52 -1.39 13.12
CA TRP A 36 -4.86 -0.76 11.84
C TRP A 36 -4.73 -1.73 10.66
N LEU A 37 -3.71 -2.58 10.65
CA LEU A 37 -3.52 -3.61 9.63
C LEU A 37 -4.61 -4.68 9.67
N ASP A 38 -5.02 -5.08 10.87
CA ASP A 38 -6.14 -6.00 11.09
C ASP A 38 -7.46 -5.38 10.62
N TYR A 39 -7.67 -4.08 10.90
CA TYR A 39 -8.80 -3.32 10.37
C TYR A 39 -8.80 -3.28 8.83
N PHE A 40 -7.66 -2.93 8.23
CA PHE A 40 -7.51 -2.93 6.76
C PHE A 40 -7.83 -4.30 6.16
N ARG A 41 -7.28 -5.37 6.74
CA ARG A 41 -7.52 -6.74 6.28
C ARG A 41 -9.01 -7.08 6.33
N SER A 42 -9.67 -6.80 7.46
CA SER A 42 -11.10 -7.04 7.63
C SER A 42 -11.93 -6.31 6.58
N GLU A 43 -11.63 -5.03 6.29
CA GLU A 43 -12.35 -4.27 5.27
C GLU A 43 -12.15 -4.84 3.87
N VAL A 44 -10.91 -5.18 3.48
CA VAL A 44 -10.60 -5.75 2.17
C VAL A 44 -11.29 -7.10 1.97
N GLU A 45 -11.28 -7.97 2.99
CA GLU A 45 -11.96 -9.26 2.95
C GLU A 45 -13.47 -9.10 2.79
N ASP A 46 -14.09 -8.17 3.54
CA ASP A 46 -15.52 -7.91 3.46
C ASP A 46 -15.94 -7.32 2.10
N ILE A 47 -15.14 -6.41 1.54
CA ILE A 47 -15.35 -5.86 0.19
C ILE A 47 -15.24 -6.99 -0.84
N ALA A 48 -14.18 -7.80 -0.77
CA ALA A 48 -13.99 -8.91 -1.72
C ALA A 48 -15.14 -9.92 -1.64
N HIS A 49 -15.62 -10.23 -0.43
CA HIS A 49 -16.79 -11.07 -0.23
C HIS A 49 -18.04 -10.46 -0.85
N THR A 50 -18.33 -9.19 -0.55
CA THR A 50 -19.48 -8.44 -1.07
C THR A 50 -19.51 -8.42 -2.60
N HIS A 51 -18.35 -8.33 -3.23
CA HIS A 51 -18.22 -8.22 -4.68
C HIS A 51 -17.84 -9.53 -5.38
N ALA A 52 -17.78 -10.65 -4.65
CA ALA A 52 -17.38 -11.97 -5.16
C ALA A 52 -16.02 -11.96 -5.90
N ILE A 53 -15.05 -11.20 -5.39
CA ILE A 53 -13.68 -11.12 -5.92
C ILE A 53 -12.85 -12.23 -5.28
N PRO A 54 -12.19 -13.11 -6.05
CA PRO A 54 -11.20 -14.02 -5.50
C PRO A 54 -10.02 -13.20 -4.96
N LEU A 55 -9.77 -13.29 -3.66
CA LEU A 55 -8.78 -12.48 -2.96
C LEU A 55 -7.69 -13.35 -2.36
N HIS A 56 -6.43 -12.94 -2.53
CA HIS A 56 -5.29 -13.47 -1.79
C HIS A 56 -4.57 -12.33 -1.10
N ILE A 57 -4.36 -12.45 0.22
CA ILE A 57 -3.65 -11.44 1.00
C ILE A 57 -2.29 -12.00 1.41
N TYR A 58 -1.23 -11.27 1.08
CA TYR A 58 0.13 -11.51 1.53
C TYR A 58 0.54 -10.40 2.50
N ASP A 59 1.25 -10.77 3.56
CA ASP A 59 1.70 -9.84 4.60
C ASP A 59 3.22 -9.96 4.77
N HIS A 60 3.91 -8.84 4.67
CA HIS A 60 5.36 -8.78 4.72
C HIS A 60 5.87 -7.66 5.61
N GLN A 61 6.75 -8.04 6.52
CA GLN A 61 7.51 -7.11 7.34
C GLN A 61 8.63 -6.48 6.50
N LEU A 62 8.64 -5.15 6.36
CA LEU A 62 9.80 -4.44 5.82
C LEU A 62 10.95 -4.63 6.81
N THR A 63 12.03 -5.24 6.34
CA THR A 63 13.26 -5.44 7.09
C THR A 63 14.42 -5.05 6.20
N ASP A 64 15.56 -4.67 6.79
CA ASP A 64 16.78 -4.32 6.06
C ASP A 64 17.29 -5.44 5.14
N ILE A 65 16.86 -6.68 5.42
CA ILE A 65 17.18 -7.87 4.65
C ILE A 65 15.88 -8.34 4.01
N LEU A 66 15.58 -7.85 2.80
CA LEU A 66 14.54 -8.45 1.97
C LEU A 66 14.77 -9.96 1.96
N PRO A 67 13.81 -10.77 2.44
CA PRO A 67 13.97 -12.21 2.50
C PRO A 67 14.11 -12.67 1.05
N ASP A 68 15.34 -13.01 0.67
CA ASP A 68 15.73 -13.52 -0.63
C ASP A 68 15.90 -12.47 -1.76
N HIS A 69 17.00 -11.71 -1.72
CA HIS A 69 17.44 -10.72 -2.72
C HIS A 69 17.60 -11.27 -4.16
N ARG A 70 17.36 -12.58 -4.36
CA ARG A 70 17.43 -13.26 -5.66
C ARG A 70 16.07 -13.56 -6.28
N ASN A 71 14.97 -13.41 -5.55
CA ASN A 71 13.62 -13.69 -6.05
C ASN A 71 12.72 -12.45 -5.94
N THR A 72 12.96 -11.43 -6.76
CA THR A 72 12.13 -10.21 -6.90
C THR A 72 10.72 -10.46 -7.48
N ARG A 73 10.08 -11.59 -7.13
CA ARG A 73 8.83 -12.08 -7.73
C ARG A 73 7.61 -11.95 -6.83
N TRP A 74 7.73 -11.31 -5.67
CA TRP A 74 6.66 -11.30 -4.67
C TRP A 74 5.52 -10.34 -5.03
N ILE A 75 5.85 -9.15 -5.54
CA ILE A 75 4.87 -8.15 -5.95
C ILE A 75 4.65 -8.31 -7.45
N LYS A 76 3.49 -8.86 -7.83
CA LYS A 76 3.13 -9.07 -9.23
C LYS A 76 2.50 -7.81 -9.83
N GLU A 77 2.37 -7.81 -11.15
CA GLU A 77 1.83 -6.70 -11.93
C GLU A 77 0.39 -6.34 -11.52
N SER A 78 -0.43 -7.30 -11.07
CA SER A 78 -1.83 -7.12 -10.69
C SER A 78 -2.07 -6.76 -9.21
N ASP A 79 -1.02 -6.55 -8.42
CA ASP A 79 -1.15 -6.48 -6.96
C ASP A 79 -1.66 -5.11 -6.48
N VAL A 80 -2.47 -5.14 -5.42
CA VAL A 80 -2.69 -3.96 -4.58
C VAL A 80 -1.68 -3.98 -3.44
N LEU A 81 -0.75 -3.04 -3.45
CA LEU A 81 0.28 -2.86 -2.43
C LEU A 81 -0.22 -1.94 -1.32
N THR A 82 -0.22 -2.37 -0.07
CA THR A 82 -0.63 -1.54 1.06
C THR A 82 0.54 -1.25 1.97
N LEU A 83 0.76 0.01 2.34
CA LEU A 83 1.76 0.41 3.31
C LEU A 83 1.16 1.26 4.40
N VAL A 84 1.70 1.12 5.60
CA VAL A 84 1.22 1.82 6.79
C VAL A 84 2.38 2.59 7.38
N ASP A 85 2.23 3.91 7.47
CA ASP A 85 3.24 4.82 8.03
C ASP A 85 4.64 4.59 7.43
N PRO A 86 4.79 4.61 6.09
CA PRO A 86 6.02 4.16 5.46
C PRO A 86 7.18 5.14 5.67
N GLU A 87 8.36 4.58 5.92
CA GLU A 87 9.61 5.34 5.88
C GLU A 87 9.99 5.75 4.44
N ALA A 88 10.90 6.73 4.32
CA ALA A 88 11.35 7.24 3.03
C ALA A 88 11.93 6.16 2.10
N HIS A 89 12.66 5.19 2.65
CA HIS A 89 13.23 4.10 1.84
C HIS A 89 12.16 3.13 1.32
N ALA A 90 11.07 2.92 2.07
CA ALA A 90 9.95 2.09 1.65
C ALA A 90 9.17 2.77 0.52
N VAL A 91 9.03 4.09 0.61
CA VAL A 91 8.50 4.93 -0.48
C VAL A 91 9.31 4.77 -1.77
N GLU A 92 10.64 4.90 -1.69
CA GLU A 92 11.53 4.72 -2.85
C GLU A 92 11.40 3.32 -3.48
N TYR A 93 11.24 2.29 -2.65
CA TYR A 93 11.05 0.91 -3.09
C TYR A 93 9.75 0.73 -3.90
N ILE A 94 8.64 1.30 -3.43
CA ILE A 94 7.36 1.29 -4.15
C ILE A 94 7.50 2.04 -5.46
N GLU A 95 8.12 3.22 -5.44
CA GLU A 95 8.30 4.05 -6.63
C GLU A 95 8.98 3.24 -7.74
N LYS A 96 10.05 2.52 -7.39
CA LYS A 96 10.76 1.64 -8.32
C LYS A 96 9.86 0.53 -8.86
N HIS A 97 9.01 -0.09 -8.03
CA HIS A 97 8.09 -1.14 -8.48
C HIS A 97 6.97 -0.59 -9.36
N MET A 98 6.36 0.54 -9.00
CA MET A 98 5.33 1.21 -9.80
C MET A 98 5.84 1.62 -11.17
N ARG A 99 7.12 2.04 -11.25
CA ARG A 99 7.75 2.38 -12.54
C ARG A 99 7.86 1.18 -13.47
N ASN A 100 8.11 -0.01 -12.92
CA ASN A 100 8.27 -1.24 -13.69
C ASN A 100 6.93 -1.97 -13.95
N ASN A 101 5.93 -1.77 -13.08
CA ASN A 101 4.62 -2.43 -13.13
C ASN A 101 3.50 -1.38 -13.22
N PRO A 102 3.12 -0.95 -14.44
CA PRO A 102 2.19 0.17 -14.62
C PRO A 102 0.74 -0.12 -14.17
N VAL A 103 0.40 -1.37 -13.93
CA VAL A 103 -0.92 -1.82 -13.45
C VAL A 103 -1.02 -1.92 -11.92
N MET A 104 0.11 -1.83 -11.20
CA MET A 104 0.14 -1.93 -9.73
C MET A 104 -0.57 -0.74 -9.06
N ARG A 105 -1.38 -1.03 -8.04
CA ARG A 105 -2.07 -0.02 -7.21
C ARG A 105 -1.50 -0.01 -5.82
N THR A 106 -1.37 1.16 -5.23
CA THR A 106 -0.81 1.31 -3.89
C THR A 106 -1.78 2.06 -2.99
N VAL A 107 -2.08 1.50 -1.82
CA VAL A 107 -2.76 2.18 -0.71
C VAL A 107 -1.71 2.56 0.33
N ILE A 108 -1.61 3.82 0.72
CA ILE A 108 -0.60 4.31 1.67
C ILE A 108 -1.28 5.01 2.83
N GLY A 109 -1.11 4.45 4.03
CA GLY A 109 -1.50 5.04 5.31
C GLY A 109 -0.43 5.98 5.87
N PHE A 110 -0.83 7.12 6.43
CA PHE A 110 0.06 8.10 7.06
C PHE A 110 -0.41 8.50 8.44
N SER A 111 0.52 8.61 9.39
CA SER A 111 0.19 9.10 10.74
C SER A 111 -0.14 10.59 10.77
N SER A 112 0.32 11.39 9.80
CA SER A 112 0.03 12.83 9.71
C SER A 112 -0.39 13.33 8.31
N VAL A 113 -1.07 14.49 8.29
CA VAL A 113 -1.48 15.18 7.04
C VAL A 113 -0.26 15.68 6.29
N GLU A 114 0.71 16.20 7.02
CA GLU A 114 1.92 16.81 6.50
C GLU A 114 2.79 15.78 5.79
N GLU A 115 2.90 14.56 6.32
CA GLU A 115 3.63 13.46 5.66
C GLU A 115 2.95 12.99 4.39
N ARG A 116 1.61 12.85 4.44
CA ARG A 116 0.80 12.54 3.25
C ARG A 116 1.06 13.56 2.15
N ASP A 117 0.94 14.84 2.47
CA ASP A 117 1.04 15.92 1.48
C ASP A 117 2.47 16.05 0.95
N ARG A 118 3.49 15.90 1.80
CA ARG A 118 4.91 15.83 1.37
C ARG A 118 5.14 14.68 0.38
N LEU A 119 4.54 13.52 0.64
CA LEU A 119 4.71 12.37 -0.26
C LEU A 119 3.97 12.58 -1.59
N LEU A 120 2.76 13.14 -1.54
CA LEU A 120 2.01 13.50 -2.76
C LEU A 120 2.78 14.54 -3.59
N GLU A 121 3.38 15.55 -2.95
CA GLU A 121 4.26 16.51 -3.62
C GLU A 121 5.49 15.84 -4.23
N PHE A 122 6.12 14.92 -3.50
CA PHE A 122 7.24 14.13 -4.00
C PHE A 122 6.82 13.37 -5.28
N PHE A 123 5.75 12.57 -5.22
CA PHE A 123 5.29 11.82 -6.40
C PHE A 123 4.87 12.73 -7.56
N ALA A 124 4.28 13.90 -7.28
CA ALA A 124 3.97 14.89 -8.31
C ALA A 124 5.23 15.41 -9.02
N ARG A 125 6.35 15.58 -8.30
CA ARG A 125 7.65 16.01 -8.86
C ARG A 125 8.32 14.93 -9.70
N TYR A 126 8.09 13.66 -9.39
CA TYR A 126 8.63 12.51 -10.12
C TYR A 126 7.66 11.89 -11.14
N GLN A 127 6.57 12.59 -11.49
CA GLN A 127 5.77 12.22 -12.66
C GLN A 127 6.63 12.34 -13.92
N VAL A 128 7.35 11.27 -14.24
CA VAL A 128 8.07 11.09 -15.50
C VAL A 128 7.01 11.10 -16.60
N PRO A 129 7.02 12.07 -17.51
CA PRO A 129 6.08 12.13 -18.61
C PRO A 129 6.52 11.12 -19.69
N LEU A 130 6.26 9.83 -19.47
CA LEU A 130 6.41 8.82 -20.51
C LEU A 130 5.07 8.72 -21.28
N PHE A 131 4.99 9.57 -22.28
CA PHE A 131 4.06 9.58 -23.41
C PHE A 131 2.61 10.05 -23.14
N THR A 132 2.43 11.33 -23.46
CA THR A 132 1.28 11.89 -24.21
C THR A 132 -0.13 11.78 -23.62
N LYS A 133 -0.65 12.98 -23.28
CA LYS A 133 -2.05 13.44 -23.31
C LYS A 133 -3.03 12.81 -22.30
N GLN A 134 -3.38 13.67 -21.36
CA GLN A 134 -4.54 13.66 -20.48
C GLN A 134 -4.51 12.69 -19.29
N GLU A 135 -4.54 13.32 -18.11
CA GLU A 135 -4.80 12.80 -16.76
C GLU A 135 -3.61 12.15 -16.02
N CYS A 136 -3.07 12.91 -15.07
CA CYS A 136 -1.99 12.52 -14.18
C CYS A 136 -2.31 11.27 -13.36
N THR A 137 -1.29 10.42 -13.21
CA THR A 137 -1.20 9.16 -12.49
C THR A 137 -1.30 9.32 -10.96
N VAL A 138 -2.40 9.88 -10.46
CA VAL A 138 -2.79 9.83 -9.03
C VAL A 138 -3.80 8.70 -8.77
N ALA A 139 -4.44 8.16 -9.81
CA ALA A 139 -5.42 7.07 -9.66
C ALA A 139 -4.83 5.76 -9.10
N ARG A 140 -3.51 5.57 -9.16
CA ARG A 140 -2.80 4.35 -8.74
C ARG A 140 -2.29 4.41 -7.30
N ILE A 141 -2.14 5.61 -6.74
CA ILE A 141 -1.72 5.80 -5.35
C ILE A 141 -2.91 6.38 -4.59
N LEU A 142 -3.47 5.59 -3.72
CA LEU A 142 -4.56 5.97 -2.83
C LEU A 142 -3.95 6.22 -1.46
N THR A 143 -4.22 7.37 -0.87
CA THR A 143 -3.65 7.74 0.43
C THR A 143 -4.74 7.91 1.47
N ILE A 144 -4.46 7.50 2.70
CA ILE A 144 -5.35 7.60 3.85
C ILE A 144 -4.56 8.05 5.08
N GLN A 145 -5.18 8.89 5.90
CA GLN A 145 -4.63 9.16 7.23
C GLN A 145 -5.04 8.05 8.16
N LEU A 146 -4.14 7.55 9.00
CA LEU A 146 -4.42 6.40 9.86
C LEU A 146 -5.60 6.64 10.80
N GLN A 147 -5.88 7.90 11.15
CA GLN A 147 -7.01 8.31 11.99
C GLN A 147 -8.35 8.42 11.24
N GLU A 148 -8.36 8.33 9.91
CA GLU A 148 -9.56 8.46 9.07
C GLU A 148 -10.07 7.09 8.59
N GLU A 149 -10.24 6.13 9.51
CA GLU A 149 -10.69 4.75 9.22
C GLU A 149 -11.99 4.70 8.39
N ASP A 150 -12.92 5.63 8.62
CA ASP A 150 -14.19 5.74 7.85
C ASP A 150 -13.97 5.90 6.33
N ARG A 151 -12.81 6.41 5.92
CA ARG A 151 -12.46 6.56 4.48
C ARG A 151 -11.82 5.32 3.89
N MET A 152 -11.40 4.37 4.75
CA MET A 152 -10.65 3.18 4.36
C MET A 152 -11.44 2.34 3.37
N ARG A 153 -12.67 2.01 3.72
CA ARG A 153 -13.52 1.15 2.91
C ARG A 153 -13.69 1.67 1.48
N ALA A 154 -13.94 2.97 1.33
CA ALA A 154 -14.10 3.58 0.02
C ALA A 154 -12.81 3.51 -0.83
N ILE A 155 -11.66 3.71 -0.19
CA ILE A 155 -10.34 3.63 -0.82
C ILE A 155 -10.01 2.18 -1.22
N ALA A 156 -10.16 1.24 -0.30
CA ALA A 156 -9.95 -0.19 -0.52
C ALA A 156 -10.88 -0.73 -1.62
N THR A 157 -12.15 -0.31 -1.63
CA THR A 157 -13.13 -0.69 -2.66
C THR A 157 -12.67 -0.23 -4.04
N LYS A 158 -12.20 1.02 -4.14
CA LYS A 158 -11.67 1.54 -5.40
C LYS A 158 -10.43 0.77 -5.85
N ALA A 159 -9.55 0.38 -4.92
CA ALA A 159 -8.36 -0.39 -5.22
C ALA A 159 -8.70 -1.78 -5.78
N LEU A 160 -9.63 -2.49 -5.13
CA LEU A 160 -10.04 -3.86 -5.45
C LEU A 160 -10.89 -4.00 -6.71
N LEU A 161 -11.82 -3.06 -6.97
CA LEU A 161 -12.79 -3.21 -8.07
C LEU A 161 -12.27 -2.83 -9.45
N TYR A 162 -11.20 -2.04 -9.52
CA TYR A 162 -10.74 -1.49 -10.79
C TYR A 162 -9.30 -1.86 -11.17
N PRO A 163 -8.71 -3.01 -10.81
CA PRO A 163 -7.26 -3.22 -10.78
C PRO A 163 -6.48 -3.00 -12.10
N ASN A 164 -7.17 -2.86 -13.24
CA ASN A 164 -6.58 -2.65 -14.58
C ASN A 164 -6.68 -1.20 -15.08
#